data_AF-A0A0G0IHB4-F1
#
_entry.id   AF-A0A0G0IHB4-F1
#
_cell.length_a   1.000
_cell.length_b   1.000
_cell.length_c   1.000
_cell.angle_alpha   90.00
_cell.angle_beta   90.00
_cell.angle_gamma   90.00
#
_symmetry.space_group_name_H-M   'P 1'
#
loop_
_entity.id
_entity.type
_entity.pdbx_description
1 polymer ?
#
loop_
_entity_poly.entity_id
_entity_poly.type
_entity_poly.pdbx_seq_one_letter_code
_entity_poly.pdbx_strand_id
1 'polypeptide(L)'
;MNINNSKPSPTPIVFIYEPTQYDKENCAKTKEEAGCLKIGFYNWSLSNFYDATKEDNLTKCNELVESKKEACIYSVAITSNVLEFCAGIKAQAGCEMEIVSKQNSWDACKVLTTSDSQRGCFGLYINNNKIKGEALCDTVPKEDKALCLEMYYMSMASGSYNPFYCEKLADLEAKRSCYHSLPLDFDKDLLVDVLETGTYHTDEKNKDTDGDGLMDGEEVFKYKTNPLKADTDGDGYSDGEEIKSGHDPLGK
;
A
#
# COMPACT_ATOMS: atom_id res chain seq x y z
N MET A 1 44.31 22.67 20.86
CA MET A 1 44.88 22.36 19.53
C MET A 1 44.44 20.95 19.13
N ASN A 2 44.13 20.81 17.85
CA ASN A 2 43.45 19.72 17.12
C ASN A 2 43.98 18.29 17.29
N ILE A 3 43.05 17.32 17.15
CA ILE A 3 43.20 16.09 16.34
C ILE A 3 41.83 15.72 15.70
N ASN A 4 41.89 14.99 14.59
CA ASN A 4 40.92 14.68 13.51
C ASN A 4 39.63 13.87 13.80
N ASN A 5 38.73 13.96 12.79
CA ASN A 5 37.78 12.99 12.19
C ASN A 5 36.40 12.68 12.84
N SER A 6 35.30 13.09 12.16
CA SER A 6 34.32 12.23 11.45
C SER A 6 33.08 13.01 10.98
N LYS A 7 32.47 12.58 9.86
CA LYS A 7 31.34 13.21 9.10
C LYS A 7 29.98 13.20 9.84
N PRO A 8 29.04 14.06 9.41
CA PRO A 8 27.66 13.64 9.19
C PRO A 8 27.15 13.88 7.75
N SER A 9 26.16 13.06 7.39
CA SER A 9 25.39 12.97 6.14
C SER A 9 24.39 14.12 5.96
N PRO A 10 24.10 14.60 4.72
CA PRO A 10 22.92 15.41 4.46
C PRO A 10 21.80 14.63 3.74
N THR A 11 20.60 14.82 4.28
CA THR A 11 19.26 14.55 3.75
C THR A 11 19.03 15.07 2.32
N PRO A 12 18.12 14.47 1.54
CA PRO A 12 17.79 14.96 0.19
C PRO A 12 16.83 16.15 0.25
N ILE A 13 17.28 17.27 -0.32
CA ILE A 13 16.45 18.44 -0.64
C ILE A 13 15.77 18.18 -1.99
N VAL A 14 14.44 18.18 -2.00
CA VAL A 14 13.62 18.13 -3.21
C VAL A 14 13.72 19.49 -3.91
N PHE A 15 14.35 19.53 -5.08
CA PHE A 15 14.30 20.69 -5.96
C PHE A 15 13.17 20.52 -6.98
N ILE A 16 12.10 21.28 -6.77
CA ILE A 16 11.06 21.50 -7.77
C ILE A 16 11.66 22.50 -8.77
N TYR A 17 12.00 22.05 -9.98
CA TYR A 17 12.47 22.95 -11.04
C TYR A 17 11.28 23.43 -11.87
N GLU A 18 11.07 24.75 -11.90
CA GLU A 18 10.23 25.41 -12.90
C GLU A 18 10.83 25.28 -14.31
N PRO A 19 10.01 25.31 -15.38
CA PRO A 19 10.49 25.07 -16.73
C PRO A 19 11.23 26.31 -17.25
N THR A 20 12.56 26.26 -17.31
CA THR A 20 13.35 27.31 -17.97
C THR A 20 13.22 27.18 -19.49
N GLN A 21 12.89 28.30 -20.14
CA GLN A 21 12.77 28.38 -21.60
C GLN A 21 14.11 28.09 -22.27
N TYR A 22 14.07 27.23 -23.29
CA TYR A 22 15.21 26.84 -24.12
C TYR A 22 15.58 27.97 -25.10
N ASP A 23 16.72 28.63 -24.86
CA ASP A 23 17.27 29.67 -25.75
C ASP A 23 18.26 29.08 -26.76
N LYS A 24 17.79 28.91 -28.00
CA LYS A 24 18.54 28.32 -29.12
C LYS A 24 19.71 29.20 -29.59
N GLU A 25 19.67 30.52 -29.44
CA GLU A 25 20.68 31.40 -30.05
C GLU A 25 21.99 31.45 -29.29
N ASN A 26 21.96 31.21 -27.97
CA ASN A 26 23.13 31.34 -27.11
C ASN A 26 24.04 30.09 -27.10
N CYS A 27 23.54 28.87 -27.30
CA CYS A 27 24.41 27.67 -27.36
C CYS A 27 25.22 27.54 -28.67
N ALA A 28 24.90 28.30 -29.73
CA ALA A 28 25.61 28.22 -31.00
C ALA A 28 26.99 28.93 -31.00
N LYS A 29 27.31 29.73 -29.98
CA LYS A 29 28.42 30.69 -30.01
C LYS A 29 29.60 30.38 -29.07
N THR A 30 29.52 29.39 -28.18
CA THR A 30 30.57 29.13 -27.17
C THR A 30 31.34 27.85 -27.46
N LYS A 31 32.66 27.96 -27.68
CA LYS A 31 33.60 26.83 -27.89
C LYS A 31 34.10 26.17 -26.58
N GLU A 32 33.47 26.45 -25.45
CA GLU A 32 33.81 25.81 -24.17
C GLU A 32 32.63 24.92 -23.74
N GLU A 33 32.89 23.61 -23.66
CA GLU A 33 31.92 22.51 -23.47
C GLU A 33 31.22 22.47 -22.09
N ALA A 34 31.36 23.49 -21.25
CA ALA A 34 30.80 23.49 -19.89
C ALA A 34 29.38 24.10 -19.78
N GLY A 35 28.87 24.75 -20.84
CA GLY A 35 27.54 25.39 -20.84
C GLY A 35 26.43 24.65 -21.59
N CYS A 36 26.75 23.55 -22.27
CA CYS A 36 25.79 22.79 -23.07
C CYS A 36 26.08 21.29 -22.81
N LEU A 37 25.59 20.75 -21.68
CA LEU A 37 25.92 19.38 -21.29
C LEU A 37 25.21 18.36 -22.21
N LYS A 38 26.03 17.79 -23.11
CA LYS A 38 25.96 16.49 -23.80
C LYS A 38 24.62 15.74 -23.74
N ILE A 39 23.84 15.85 -24.82
CA ILE A 39 22.84 14.84 -25.18
C ILE A 39 22.80 14.64 -26.71
N GLY A 40 23.88 14.10 -27.26
CA GLY A 40 23.86 13.48 -28.58
C GLY A 40 23.36 12.05 -28.44
N PHE A 41 22.31 11.67 -29.18
CA PHE A 41 21.54 10.41 -29.17
C PHE A 41 20.24 10.32 -28.33
N TYR A 42 19.98 11.17 -27.32
CA TYR A 42 18.70 11.09 -26.57
C TYR A 42 17.63 12.12 -26.94
N ASN A 43 17.91 13.07 -27.85
CA ASN A 43 17.07 14.27 -27.95
C ASN A 43 15.81 14.17 -28.84
N TRP A 44 15.67 13.17 -29.73
CA TRP A 44 14.41 13.00 -30.47
C TRP A 44 13.37 12.21 -29.66
N SER A 45 13.80 11.13 -29.01
CA SER A 45 12.89 10.28 -28.22
C SER A 45 12.34 10.96 -26.96
N LEU A 46 13.07 11.90 -26.36
CA LEU A 46 12.60 12.66 -25.19
C LEU A 46 11.68 13.83 -25.61
N SER A 47 11.95 14.49 -26.75
CA SER A 47 11.05 15.49 -27.33
C SER A 47 9.72 14.85 -27.72
N ASN A 48 9.74 13.76 -28.48
CA ASN A 48 8.50 13.07 -28.86
C ASN A 48 7.76 12.47 -27.67
N PHE A 49 8.47 12.02 -26.62
CA PHE A 49 7.83 11.57 -25.38
C PHE A 49 7.13 12.73 -24.66
N TYR A 50 7.84 13.85 -24.46
CA TYR A 50 7.29 15.06 -23.84
C TYR A 50 6.13 15.64 -24.66
N ASP A 51 6.29 15.74 -25.99
CA ASP A 51 5.28 16.25 -26.91
C ASP A 51 4.07 15.30 -27.01
N ALA A 52 4.28 13.97 -26.99
CA ALA A 52 3.19 12.99 -26.93
C ALA A 52 2.37 13.13 -25.65
N THR A 53 3.03 13.31 -24.49
CA THR A 53 2.34 13.50 -23.20
C THR A 53 1.65 14.86 -23.08
N LYS A 54 2.15 15.89 -23.78
CA LYS A 54 1.56 17.23 -23.78
C LYS A 54 0.39 17.37 -24.77
N GLU A 55 0.41 16.59 -25.85
CA GLU A 55 -0.60 16.63 -26.92
C GLU A 55 -1.56 15.43 -26.89
N ASP A 56 -1.47 14.57 -25.87
CA ASP A 56 -2.23 13.31 -25.75
C ASP A 56 -2.16 12.44 -27.02
N ASN A 57 -0.99 12.39 -27.66
CA ASN A 57 -0.83 11.88 -29.02
C ASN A 57 -0.10 10.53 -29.06
N LEU A 58 -0.86 9.44 -29.07
CA LEU A 58 -0.32 8.07 -29.17
C LEU A 58 0.42 7.79 -30.48
N THR A 59 0.11 8.51 -31.56
CA THR A 59 0.82 8.35 -32.84
C THR A 59 2.30 8.71 -32.69
N LYS A 60 2.63 9.75 -31.90
CA LYS A 60 4.02 10.11 -31.58
C LYS A 60 4.73 9.06 -30.74
N CYS A 61 4.03 8.36 -29.85
CA CYS A 61 4.62 7.23 -29.12
C CYS A 61 4.96 6.05 -30.04
N ASN A 62 4.18 5.84 -31.11
CA ASN A 62 4.43 4.76 -32.08
C ASN A 62 5.66 5.01 -32.98
N GLU A 63 6.13 6.26 -33.07
CA GLU A 63 7.35 6.62 -33.80
C GLU A 63 8.63 6.39 -32.98
N LEU A 64 8.49 6.08 -31.69
CA LEU A 64 9.63 5.78 -30.82
C LEU A 64 10.17 4.37 -31.06
N VAL A 65 11.45 4.18 -30.71
CA VAL A 65 12.04 2.84 -30.61
C VAL A 65 11.27 1.97 -29.62
N GLU A 66 11.19 0.67 -29.89
CA GLU A 66 10.37 -0.29 -29.15
C GLU A 66 10.59 -0.23 -27.62
N SER A 67 11.84 -0.02 -27.19
CA SER A 67 12.19 0.10 -25.76
C SER A 67 11.61 1.32 -25.05
N LYS A 68 11.12 2.33 -25.78
CA LYS A 68 10.54 3.56 -25.24
C LYS A 68 9.06 3.73 -25.55
N LYS A 69 8.55 2.98 -26.54
CA LYS A 69 7.16 3.03 -26.98
C LYS A 69 6.19 2.71 -25.85
N GLU A 70 6.41 1.61 -25.14
CA GLU A 70 5.54 1.17 -24.04
C GLU A 70 5.48 2.18 -22.89
N ALA A 71 6.63 2.71 -22.46
CA ALA A 71 6.70 3.74 -21.42
C ALA A 71 6.00 5.06 -21.82
N CYS A 72 6.07 5.41 -23.11
CA CYS A 72 5.38 6.59 -23.66
C CYS A 72 3.86 6.41 -23.63
N ILE A 73 3.36 5.28 -24.14
CA ILE A 73 1.92 4.97 -24.16
C ILE A 73 1.38 4.94 -22.73
N TYR A 74 2.09 4.28 -21.81
CA TYR A 74 1.73 4.28 -20.39
C TYR A 74 1.61 5.71 -19.86
N SER A 75 2.64 6.53 -20.07
CA SER A 75 2.68 7.90 -19.54
C SER A 75 1.56 8.78 -20.10
N VAL A 76 1.30 8.69 -21.41
CA VAL A 76 0.18 9.39 -22.06
C VAL A 76 -1.15 8.92 -21.46
N ALA A 77 -1.39 7.62 -21.34
CA ALA A 77 -2.62 7.09 -20.75
C ALA A 77 -2.88 7.65 -19.35
N ILE A 78 -1.84 7.71 -18.51
CA ILE A 78 -1.92 8.25 -17.15
C ILE A 78 -2.20 9.76 -17.16
N THR A 79 -1.49 10.56 -17.97
CA THR A 79 -1.65 12.03 -17.97
C THR A 79 -2.98 12.46 -18.57
N SER A 80 -3.45 11.78 -19.61
CA SER A 80 -4.74 12.05 -20.24
C SER A 80 -5.92 11.45 -19.46
N ASN A 81 -5.66 10.54 -18.52
CA ASN A 81 -6.69 9.80 -17.76
C ASN A 81 -7.64 9.01 -18.69
N VAL A 82 -7.10 8.40 -19.75
CA VAL A 82 -7.87 7.64 -20.76
C VAL A 82 -7.51 6.15 -20.68
N LEU A 83 -8.45 5.34 -20.18
CA LEU A 83 -8.25 3.91 -19.94
C LEU A 83 -7.91 3.13 -21.21
N GLU A 84 -8.56 3.47 -22.32
CA GLU A 84 -8.38 2.80 -23.62
C GLU A 84 -6.94 2.86 -24.13
N PHE A 85 -6.16 3.86 -23.69
CA PHE A 85 -4.77 4.01 -24.08
C PHE A 85 -3.85 2.97 -23.42
N CYS A 86 -4.29 2.34 -22.32
CA CYS A 86 -3.57 1.24 -21.69
C CYS A 86 -3.66 -0.07 -22.50
N ALA A 87 -4.56 -0.17 -23.46
CA ALA A 87 -4.80 -1.42 -24.18
C ALA A 87 -3.58 -1.86 -25.01
N GLY A 88 -3.18 -3.12 -24.85
CA GLY A 88 -2.16 -3.74 -25.70
C GLY A 88 -0.70 -3.48 -25.30
N ILE A 89 -0.45 -2.80 -24.18
CA ILE A 89 0.88 -2.73 -23.56
C ILE A 89 1.07 -3.91 -22.59
N LYS A 90 2.30 -4.34 -22.31
CA LYS A 90 2.54 -5.45 -21.36
C LYS A 90 2.14 -5.06 -19.95
N ALA A 91 2.34 -3.78 -19.58
CA ALA A 91 1.94 -3.21 -18.30
C ALA A 91 0.45 -2.78 -18.23
N GLN A 92 -0.43 -3.31 -19.09
CA GLN A 92 -1.83 -2.87 -19.19
C GLN A 92 -2.55 -2.86 -17.83
N ALA A 93 -2.51 -3.95 -17.07
CA ALA A 93 -3.19 -4.06 -15.77
C ALA A 93 -2.71 -3.02 -14.75
N GLY A 94 -1.43 -2.65 -14.79
CA GLY A 94 -0.85 -1.60 -13.93
C GLY A 94 -1.27 -0.20 -14.36
N CYS A 95 -1.30 0.04 -15.67
CA CYS A 95 -1.74 1.31 -16.27
C CYS A 95 -3.20 1.59 -15.93
N GLU A 96 -4.08 0.61 -16.17
CA GLU A 96 -5.51 0.71 -15.86
C GLU A 96 -5.74 0.97 -14.37
N MET A 97 -5.01 0.25 -13.51
CA MET A 97 -5.07 0.42 -12.06
C MET A 97 -4.73 1.82 -11.59
N GLU A 98 -3.67 2.40 -12.14
CA GLU A 98 -3.23 3.73 -11.74
C GLU A 98 -4.25 4.82 -12.13
N ILE A 99 -4.88 4.68 -13.30
CA ILE A 99 -5.94 5.59 -13.76
C ILE A 99 -7.18 5.46 -12.87
N VAL A 100 -7.65 4.23 -12.68
CA VAL A 100 -8.93 3.96 -12.00
C VAL A 100 -8.85 4.30 -10.51
N SER A 101 -7.75 3.95 -9.83
CA SER A 101 -7.60 4.21 -8.39
C SER A 101 -7.58 5.70 -8.02
N LYS A 102 -7.12 6.59 -8.92
CA LYS A 102 -7.15 8.05 -8.73
C LYS A 102 -8.56 8.62 -8.64
N GLN A 103 -9.55 7.94 -9.19
CA GLN A 103 -10.95 8.37 -9.14
C GLN A 103 -11.57 8.18 -7.76
N ASN A 104 -10.95 7.35 -6.90
CA ASN A 104 -11.44 7.01 -5.56
C ASN A 104 -12.94 6.66 -5.56
N SER A 105 -13.34 5.81 -6.53
CA SER A 105 -14.72 5.45 -6.80
C SER A 105 -14.88 3.93 -6.81
N TRP A 106 -15.86 3.45 -6.04
CA TRP A 106 -16.19 2.03 -5.96
C TRP A 106 -16.58 1.45 -7.33
N ASP A 107 -17.45 2.15 -8.06
CA ASP A 107 -17.90 1.72 -9.39
C ASP A 107 -16.78 1.75 -10.42
N ALA A 108 -15.84 2.69 -10.29
CA ALA A 108 -14.67 2.73 -11.17
C ALA A 108 -13.81 1.48 -10.99
N CYS A 109 -13.58 1.01 -9.76
CA CYS A 109 -12.78 -0.20 -9.52
C CYS A 109 -13.35 -1.46 -10.18
N LYS A 110 -14.68 -1.55 -10.38
CA LYS A 110 -15.33 -2.69 -11.04
C LYS A 110 -14.98 -2.81 -12.52
N VAL A 111 -14.48 -1.74 -13.17
CA VAL A 111 -14.13 -1.78 -14.61
C VAL A 111 -12.84 -2.55 -14.90
N LEU A 112 -12.02 -2.78 -13.87
CA LEU A 112 -10.75 -3.50 -13.99
C LEU A 112 -11.01 -4.98 -14.24
N THR A 113 -10.20 -5.60 -15.09
CA THR A 113 -10.48 -6.96 -15.60
C THR A 113 -9.75 -8.07 -14.86
N THR A 114 -8.68 -7.75 -14.12
CA THR A 114 -7.93 -8.74 -13.33
C THR A 114 -8.31 -8.68 -11.86
N SER A 115 -8.34 -9.83 -11.20
CA SER A 115 -8.66 -9.93 -9.76
C SER A 115 -7.70 -9.12 -8.89
N ASP A 116 -6.41 -9.12 -9.24
CA ASP A 116 -5.38 -8.43 -8.46
C ASP A 116 -5.50 -6.91 -8.60
N SER A 117 -5.77 -6.42 -9.81
CA SER A 117 -6.12 -5.02 -10.05
C SER A 117 -7.37 -4.63 -9.25
N GLN A 118 -8.47 -5.36 -9.39
CA GLN A 118 -9.70 -5.05 -8.65
C GLN A 118 -9.47 -4.98 -7.14
N ARG A 119 -8.82 -6.01 -6.55
CA ARG A 119 -8.48 -6.06 -5.12
C ARG A 119 -7.63 -4.85 -4.70
N GLY A 120 -6.60 -4.52 -5.47
CA GLY A 120 -5.75 -3.36 -5.20
C GLY A 120 -6.53 -2.04 -5.27
N CYS A 121 -7.44 -1.89 -6.23
CA CYS A 121 -8.24 -0.68 -6.38
C CYS A 121 -9.22 -0.49 -5.23
N PHE A 122 -9.95 -1.55 -4.87
CA PHE A 122 -10.86 -1.53 -3.72
C PHE A 122 -10.10 -1.26 -2.42
N GLY A 123 -8.94 -1.87 -2.22
CA GLY A 123 -8.08 -1.60 -1.05
C GLY A 123 -7.68 -0.12 -0.96
N LEU A 124 -7.28 0.50 -2.08
CA LEU A 124 -6.98 1.94 -2.14
C LEU A 124 -8.22 2.80 -1.85
N TYR A 125 -9.37 2.45 -2.41
CA TYR A 125 -10.64 3.14 -2.14
C TYR A 125 -10.97 3.11 -0.64
N ILE A 126 -10.85 1.94 0.00
CA ILE A 126 -11.11 1.73 1.43
C ILE A 126 -10.15 2.59 2.27
N ASN A 127 -8.86 2.53 2.00
CA ASN A 127 -7.84 3.22 2.78
C ASN A 127 -7.95 4.74 2.66
N ASN A 128 -8.26 5.25 1.47
CA ASN A 128 -8.36 6.69 1.20
C ASN A 128 -9.72 7.28 1.57
N ASN A 129 -10.73 6.46 1.87
CA ASN A 129 -12.05 6.97 2.21
C ASN A 129 -12.05 7.73 3.54
N LYS A 130 -12.91 8.76 3.64
CA LYS A 130 -13.13 9.52 4.87
C LYS A 130 -13.96 8.74 5.88
N ILE A 131 -14.88 7.91 5.41
CA ILE A 131 -15.67 7.01 6.25
C ILE A 131 -14.82 5.78 6.52
N LYS A 132 -14.67 5.45 7.81
CA LYS A 132 -13.85 4.33 8.27
C LYS A 132 -14.73 3.21 8.81
N GLY A 133 -14.16 2.01 8.88
CA GLY A 133 -14.86 0.84 9.39
C GLY A 133 -15.90 0.30 8.42
N GLU A 134 -16.70 -0.64 8.91
CA GLU A 134 -17.78 -1.27 8.15
C GLU A 134 -18.84 -0.28 7.64
N ALA A 135 -18.99 0.87 8.31
CA ALA A 135 -19.88 1.95 7.90
C ALA A 135 -19.56 2.49 6.49
N LEU A 136 -18.32 2.33 6.01
CA LEU A 136 -17.97 2.63 4.62
C LEU A 136 -18.83 1.81 3.65
N CYS A 137 -19.06 0.53 3.96
CA CYS A 137 -19.81 -0.38 3.10
C CYS A 137 -21.32 -0.15 3.12
N ASP A 138 -21.81 0.79 3.93
CA ASP A 138 -23.18 1.30 3.83
C ASP A 138 -23.32 2.40 2.76
N THR A 139 -22.20 2.92 2.24
CA THR A 139 -22.18 3.97 1.21
C THR A 139 -22.08 3.46 -0.23
N VAL A 140 -21.80 2.16 -0.40
CA VAL A 140 -21.74 1.50 -1.71
C VAL A 140 -23.13 0.95 -2.09
N PRO A 141 -23.37 0.61 -3.37
CA PRO A 141 -24.60 -0.07 -3.78
C PRO A 141 -24.90 -1.30 -2.92
N LYS A 142 -26.17 -1.55 -2.63
CA LYS A 142 -26.59 -2.60 -1.67
C LYS A 142 -26.14 -3.99 -2.10
N GLU A 143 -26.18 -4.26 -3.40
CA GLU A 143 -25.70 -5.47 -4.05
C GLU A 143 -24.19 -5.70 -3.87
N ASP A 144 -23.41 -4.63 -3.70
CA ASP A 144 -21.96 -4.68 -3.56
C ASP A 144 -21.50 -4.69 -2.10
N LYS A 145 -22.42 -4.54 -1.13
CA LYS A 145 -22.08 -4.45 0.30
C LYS A 145 -21.27 -5.65 0.79
N ALA A 146 -21.61 -6.87 0.35
CA ALA A 146 -20.89 -8.08 0.73
C ALA A 146 -19.44 -8.06 0.20
N LEU A 147 -19.27 -7.68 -1.07
CA LEU A 147 -17.94 -7.53 -1.68
C LEU A 147 -17.13 -6.44 -0.98
N CYS A 148 -17.75 -5.31 -0.62
CA CYS A 148 -17.09 -4.26 0.15
C CYS A 148 -16.58 -4.74 1.50
N LEU A 149 -17.41 -5.47 2.25
CA LEU A 149 -17.02 -6.02 3.55
C LEU A 149 -15.88 -7.03 3.39
N GLU A 150 -15.92 -7.89 2.37
CA GLU A 150 -14.83 -8.81 2.07
C GLU A 150 -13.51 -8.06 1.80
N MET A 151 -13.52 -7.07 0.89
CA MET A 151 -12.34 -6.27 0.57
C MET A 151 -11.85 -5.47 1.78
N TYR A 152 -12.76 -4.98 2.62
CA TYR A 152 -12.44 -4.27 3.85
C TYR A 152 -11.70 -5.19 4.83
N TYR A 153 -12.26 -6.33 5.20
CA TYR A 153 -11.63 -7.24 6.16
C TYR A 153 -10.30 -7.79 5.65
N MET A 154 -10.20 -8.12 4.36
CA MET A 154 -8.92 -8.50 3.75
C MET A 154 -7.87 -7.40 3.89
N SER A 155 -8.23 -6.16 3.56
CA SER A 155 -7.32 -5.01 3.63
C SER A 155 -6.89 -4.72 5.07
N MET A 156 -7.81 -4.81 6.03
CA MET A 156 -7.53 -4.60 7.43
C MET A 156 -6.64 -5.71 8.00
N ALA A 157 -6.92 -6.97 7.68
CA ALA A 157 -6.11 -8.12 8.11
C ALA A 157 -4.65 -7.95 7.67
N SER A 158 -4.42 -7.72 6.37
CA SER A 158 -3.07 -7.58 5.84
C SER A 158 -2.40 -6.28 6.28
N GLY A 159 -3.15 -5.17 6.42
CA GLY A 159 -2.60 -3.87 6.79
C GLY A 159 -2.21 -3.75 8.27
N SER A 160 -2.90 -4.48 9.16
CA SER A 160 -2.62 -4.46 10.60
C SER A 160 -2.05 -5.76 11.15
N TYR A 161 -1.82 -6.76 10.28
CA TYR A 161 -1.46 -8.13 10.66
C TYR A 161 -2.35 -8.70 11.77
N ASN A 162 -3.66 -8.45 11.70
CA ASN A 162 -4.62 -8.89 12.69
C ASN A 162 -5.53 -9.99 12.10
N PRO A 163 -5.34 -11.26 12.49
CA PRO A 163 -6.13 -12.37 11.96
C PRO A 163 -7.62 -12.35 12.33
N PHE A 164 -8.04 -11.58 13.34
CA PHE A 164 -9.46 -11.47 13.70
C PHE A 164 -10.32 -10.87 12.58
N TYR A 165 -9.74 -10.07 11.69
CA TYR A 165 -10.45 -9.61 10.51
C TYR A 165 -10.75 -10.77 9.53
N CYS A 166 -9.86 -11.77 9.44
CA CYS A 166 -10.14 -12.97 8.64
C CYS A 166 -11.33 -13.75 9.20
N GLU A 167 -11.54 -13.76 10.51
CA GLU A 167 -12.69 -14.43 11.12
C GLU A 167 -14.04 -13.80 10.75
N LYS A 168 -14.05 -12.51 10.40
CA LYS A 168 -15.25 -11.80 9.94
C LYS A 168 -15.67 -12.16 8.52
N LEU A 169 -14.81 -12.81 7.74
CA LEU A 169 -15.13 -13.26 6.39
C LEU A 169 -16.13 -14.43 6.43
N ALA A 170 -17.25 -14.25 5.74
CA ALA A 170 -18.31 -15.25 5.66
C ALA A 170 -17.95 -16.40 4.69
N ASP A 171 -17.26 -16.08 3.60
CA ASP A 171 -16.83 -17.08 2.62
C ASP A 171 -15.57 -17.83 3.09
N LEU A 172 -15.58 -19.16 2.97
CA LEU A 172 -14.50 -20.01 3.47
C LEU A 172 -13.22 -19.91 2.62
N GLU A 173 -13.36 -19.69 1.31
CA GLU A 173 -12.22 -19.54 0.42
C GLU A 173 -11.54 -18.18 0.64
N ALA A 174 -12.34 -17.13 0.80
CA ALA A 174 -11.87 -15.81 1.22
C ALA A 174 -11.20 -15.88 2.60
N LYS A 175 -11.82 -16.51 3.60
CA LYS A 175 -11.22 -16.69 4.93
C LYS A 175 -9.87 -17.39 4.84
N ARG A 176 -9.78 -18.49 4.08
CA ARG A 176 -8.52 -19.21 3.86
C ARG A 176 -7.48 -18.34 3.16
N SER A 177 -7.86 -17.62 2.11
CA SER A 177 -6.96 -16.72 1.39
C SER A 177 -6.45 -15.57 2.28
N CYS A 178 -7.29 -15.08 3.20
CA CYS A 178 -6.93 -14.06 4.17
C CYS A 178 -5.81 -14.56 5.10
N TYR A 179 -6.00 -15.71 5.74
CA TYR A 179 -4.98 -16.32 6.60
C TYR A 179 -3.68 -16.60 5.84
N HIS A 180 -3.76 -17.07 4.59
CA HIS A 180 -2.57 -17.29 3.75
C HIS A 180 -1.83 -16.01 3.36
N SER A 181 -2.49 -14.84 3.43
CA SER A 181 -1.87 -13.55 3.12
C SER A 181 -1.13 -12.93 4.31
N LEU A 182 -1.38 -13.44 5.52
CA LEU A 182 -0.74 -12.94 6.73
C LEU A 182 0.68 -13.50 6.90
N PRO A 183 1.55 -12.79 7.64
CA PRO A 183 2.85 -13.31 8.04
C PRO A 183 2.74 -14.64 8.81
N LEU A 184 3.89 -15.29 9.00
CA LEU A 184 3.97 -16.51 9.79
C LEU A 184 3.44 -16.29 11.22
N ASP A 185 2.75 -17.30 11.72
CA ASP A 185 2.21 -17.43 13.07
C ASP A 185 2.54 -18.88 13.49
N PHE A 186 3.67 -19.04 14.17
CA PHE A 186 4.31 -20.33 14.37
C PHE A 186 3.55 -21.19 15.38
N ASP A 187 3.12 -20.60 16.49
CA ASP A 187 2.38 -21.31 17.53
C ASP A 187 0.86 -21.25 17.34
N LYS A 188 0.34 -20.41 16.43
CA LYS A 188 -1.07 -20.32 16.01
C LYS A 188 -1.98 -19.75 17.09
N ASP A 189 -1.53 -18.74 17.78
CA ASP A 189 -2.27 -18.04 18.84
C ASP A 189 -3.02 -16.78 18.34
N LEU A 190 -2.91 -16.49 17.02
CA LEU A 190 -3.44 -15.31 16.33
C LEU A 190 -2.61 -14.02 16.51
N LEU A 191 -1.38 -14.11 17.02
CA LEU A 191 -0.36 -13.07 17.00
C LEU A 191 0.79 -13.50 16.10
N VAL A 192 1.01 -12.81 14.99
CA VAL A 192 2.06 -13.22 14.03
C VAL A 192 3.47 -12.98 14.60
N ASP A 193 4.43 -13.86 14.28
CA ASP A 193 5.80 -13.87 14.81
C ASP A 193 6.51 -12.49 14.74
N VAL A 194 6.21 -11.71 13.70
CA VAL A 194 6.80 -10.38 13.49
C VAL A 194 6.30 -9.35 14.51
N LEU A 195 5.06 -9.48 14.98
CA LEU A 195 4.49 -8.66 16.05
C LEU A 195 4.94 -9.15 17.42
N GLU A 196 5.02 -10.46 17.62
CA GLU A 196 5.55 -11.06 18.84
C GLU A 196 6.96 -10.57 19.11
N THR A 197 7.90 -10.86 18.21
CA THR A 197 9.31 -10.51 18.41
C THR A 197 9.58 -9.00 18.32
N GLY A 198 8.82 -8.29 17.48
CA GLY A 198 9.08 -6.89 17.13
C GLY A 198 8.32 -5.84 17.93
N THR A 199 7.17 -6.19 18.53
CA THR A 199 6.25 -5.22 19.16
C THR A 199 5.85 -5.62 20.58
N TYR A 200 5.40 -6.85 20.79
CA TYR A 200 4.82 -7.29 22.07
C TYR A 200 5.82 -8.04 22.97
N HIS A 201 6.91 -8.52 22.38
CA HIS A 201 7.98 -9.28 23.02
C HIS A 201 7.52 -10.57 23.70
N THR A 202 6.53 -11.23 23.11
CA THR A 202 6.05 -12.58 23.46
C THR A 202 6.96 -13.67 22.87
N ASP A 203 6.76 -14.93 23.26
CA ASP A 203 7.52 -16.08 22.73
C ASP A 203 6.79 -16.71 21.56
N GLU A 204 7.38 -16.65 20.36
CA GLU A 204 6.76 -17.14 19.12
C GLU A 204 6.48 -18.65 19.07
N LYS A 205 6.84 -19.39 20.13
CA LYS A 205 6.58 -20.82 20.28
C LYS A 205 5.62 -21.12 21.42
N ASN A 206 5.11 -20.12 22.11
CA ASN A 206 4.25 -20.25 23.27
C ASN A 206 3.03 -19.34 23.17
N LYS A 207 1.89 -19.96 22.86
CA LYS A 207 0.61 -19.28 22.61
C LYS A 207 0.09 -18.39 23.73
N ASP A 208 0.63 -18.54 24.93
CA ASP A 208 0.19 -17.95 26.20
C ASP A 208 1.46 -17.67 27.00
N THR A 209 2.08 -16.52 26.73
CA THR A 209 3.44 -16.22 27.16
C THR A 209 3.54 -16.06 28.68
N ASP A 210 2.53 -15.49 29.33
CA ASP A 210 2.50 -15.29 30.78
C ASP A 210 1.79 -16.41 31.56
N GLY A 211 1.09 -17.31 30.86
CA GLY A 211 0.55 -18.55 31.40
C GLY A 211 -0.77 -18.37 32.17
N ASP A 212 -1.53 -17.34 31.87
CA ASP A 212 -2.78 -16.99 32.56
C ASP A 212 -4.02 -17.68 31.96
N GLY A 213 -3.83 -18.33 30.81
CA GLY A 213 -4.86 -19.07 30.09
C GLY A 213 -5.69 -18.22 29.12
N LEU A 214 -5.21 -17.05 28.70
CA LEU A 214 -5.54 -16.36 27.45
C LEU A 214 -4.38 -16.51 26.46
N MET A 215 -4.70 -16.45 25.16
CA MET A 215 -3.66 -16.47 24.13
C MET A 215 -3.14 -15.05 23.88
N ASP A 216 -1.85 -14.88 23.58
CA ASP A 216 -1.24 -13.55 23.39
C ASP A 216 -1.99 -12.76 22.30
N GLY A 217 -2.38 -13.43 21.22
CA GLY A 217 -3.22 -12.86 20.17
C GLY A 217 -4.61 -12.41 20.63
N GLU A 218 -5.26 -13.14 21.55
CA GLU A 218 -6.54 -12.71 22.13
C GLU A 218 -6.36 -11.48 23.03
N GLU A 219 -5.34 -11.49 23.87
CA GLU A 219 -5.00 -10.37 24.76
C GLU A 219 -4.75 -9.09 23.96
N VAL A 220 -3.87 -9.16 22.96
CA VAL A 220 -3.50 -8.02 22.12
C VAL A 220 -4.68 -7.51 21.30
N PHE A 221 -5.41 -8.39 20.61
CA PHE A 221 -6.37 -7.94 19.61
C PHE A 221 -7.80 -7.77 20.14
N LYS A 222 -8.20 -8.53 21.16
CA LYS A 222 -9.58 -8.61 21.64
C LYS A 222 -9.75 -7.98 23.02
N TYR A 223 -8.97 -8.37 24.01
CA TYR A 223 -9.16 -7.93 25.41
C TYR A 223 -8.39 -6.68 25.78
N LYS A 224 -7.32 -6.35 25.04
CA LYS A 224 -6.43 -5.21 25.28
C LYS A 224 -5.68 -5.29 26.62
N THR A 225 -5.41 -6.51 27.06
CA THR A 225 -4.53 -6.84 28.19
C THR A 225 -3.07 -6.92 27.75
N ASN A 226 -2.15 -7.13 28.69
CA ASN A 226 -0.74 -7.22 28.42
C ASN A 226 -0.27 -8.68 28.44
N PRO A 227 0.15 -9.27 27.30
CA PRO A 227 0.47 -10.70 27.19
C PRO A 227 1.75 -11.15 27.90
N LEU A 228 2.34 -10.26 28.70
CA LEU A 228 3.51 -10.52 29.52
C LEU A 228 3.19 -10.41 31.02
N LYS A 229 1.90 -10.31 31.37
CA LYS A 229 1.41 -10.12 32.72
C LYS A 229 0.07 -10.83 32.88
N ALA A 230 0.14 -11.94 33.61
CA ALA A 230 -1.05 -12.72 33.94
C ALA A 230 -2.16 -11.92 34.62
N ASP A 231 -1.85 -10.79 35.25
CA ASP A 231 -2.79 -9.84 35.87
C ASP A 231 -2.41 -8.44 35.37
N THR A 232 -3.17 -7.91 34.41
CA THR A 232 -2.82 -6.65 33.74
C THR A 232 -3.05 -5.44 34.62
N ASP A 233 -4.16 -5.43 35.37
CA ASP A 233 -4.58 -4.27 36.18
C ASP A 233 -4.01 -4.30 37.62
N GLY A 234 -3.51 -5.45 38.06
CA GLY A 234 -2.85 -5.68 39.34
C GLY A 234 -3.82 -5.84 40.51
N ASP A 235 -5.07 -6.23 40.27
CA ASP A 235 -6.08 -6.38 41.32
C ASP A 235 -6.01 -7.72 42.08
N GLY A 236 -5.22 -8.67 41.57
CA GLY A 236 -4.96 -9.97 42.15
C GLY A 236 -5.70 -11.13 41.50
N TYR A 237 -6.48 -10.90 40.45
CA TYR A 237 -7.04 -11.93 39.56
C TYR A 237 -6.33 -11.94 38.22
N SER A 238 -6.20 -13.12 37.61
CA SER A 238 -5.60 -13.18 36.27
C SER A 238 -6.57 -12.69 35.20
N ASP A 239 -6.08 -12.10 34.11
CA ASP A 239 -6.92 -11.60 33.02
C ASP A 239 -7.80 -12.75 32.46
N GLY A 240 -7.23 -13.93 32.31
CA GLY A 240 -7.90 -15.16 31.93
C GLY A 240 -8.92 -15.68 32.94
N GLU A 241 -8.73 -15.47 34.24
CA GLU A 241 -9.73 -15.78 35.27
C GLU A 241 -10.91 -14.82 35.20
N GLU A 242 -10.64 -13.54 35.01
CA GLU A 242 -11.64 -12.49 34.91
C GLU A 242 -12.52 -12.67 33.69
N ILE A 243 -11.94 -12.88 32.51
CA ILE A 243 -12.68 -13.15 31.27
C ILE A 243 -13.54 -14.40 31.37
N LYS A 244 -13.03 -15.50 31.96
CA LYS A 244 -13.82 -16.72 32.19
C LYS A 244 -14.98 -16.49 33.15
N SER A 245 -14.84 -15.56 34.07
CA SER A 245 -15.84 -15.20 35.08
C SER A 245 -16.75 -14.03 34.66
N GLY A 246 -16.49 -13.40 33.51
CA GLY A 246 -17.25 -12.26 32.98
C GLY A 246 -16.91 -10.92 33.65
N HIS A 247 -15.74 -10.78 34.25
CA HIS A 247 -15.20 -9.52 34.78
C HIS A 247 -14.37 -8.77 33.71
N ASP A 248 -14.03 -7.51 33.99
CA ASP A 248 -13.24 -6.64 33.09
C ASP A 248 -11.77 -6.66 33.53
N PRO A 249 -10.85 -7.28 32.74
CA PRO A 249 -9.43 -7.42 33.10
C PRO A 249 -8.62 -6.12 33.07
N LEU A 250 -9.29 -4.98 32.91
CA LEU A 250 -8.70 -3.65 32.94
C LEU A 250 -9.23 -2.80 34.11
N GLY A 251 -9.98 -3.41 35.05
CA GLY A 251 -10.32 -2.82 36.34
C GLY A 251 -11.27 -1.62 36.30
N LYS A 252 -12.26 -1.61 35.39
CA LYS A 252 -13.23 -0.49 35.29
C LYS A 252 -14.50 -0.67 36.10
#